data_AF-A0A1I6SFW3-F1
#
_entry.id   AF-A0A1I6SFW3-F1
#
_cell.length_a   1.000
_cell.length_b   1.000
_cell.length_c   1.000
_cell.angle_alpha   90.00
_cell.angle_beta   90.00
_cell.angle_gamma   90.00
#
_symmetry.space_group_name_H-M   'P 1'
#
loop_
_entity.id
_entity.type
_entity.pdbx_description
1 polymer ?
#
loop_
_entity_poly.entity_id
_entity_poly.type
_entity_poly.pdbx_seq_one_letter_code
_entity_poly.pdbx_strand_id
1 'polypeptide(L)'
;MKITLKDIMNEQLWGQTILEVKQTLINYKKKGQIFFEESISQLEQQNTFEIYYFGRSNEKSTINAFPIPIQEFRLFNNQKENRKFINGYFTKYYGIDKNDERVQPSNYKLFVGTDFVWLYSNTI
;
A
#
# COMPACT_ATOMS: atom_id res chain seq x y z
N MET A 1 -5.58 -3.55 5.37
CA MET A 1 -5.99 -4.37 6.54
C MET A 1 -5.71 -3.57 7.78
N LYS A 2 -6.65 -3.45 8.71
CA LYS A 2 -6.38 -2.82 10.01
C LYS A 2 -5.67 -3.82 10.92
N ILE A 3 -4.54 -3.42 11.49
CA ILE A 3 -3.70 -4.27 12.34
C ILE A 3 -2.99 -3.42 13.40
N THR A 4 -2.59 -4.03 14.51
CA THR A 4 -1.69 -3.40 15.50
C THR A 4 -0.29 -3.99 15.40
N LEU A 5 0.73 -3.30 15.92
CA LEU A 5 2.07 -3.91 16.01
C LEU A 5 2.06 -5.17 16.89
N LYS A 6 1.20 -5.22 17.92
CA LYS A 6 1.02 -6.42 18.75
C LYS A 6 0.57 -7.63 17.93
N ASP A 7 -0.37 -7.45 17.01
CA ASP A 7 -0.85 -8.53 16.15
C ASP A 7 0.29 -9.05 15.24
N ILE A 8 1.09 -8.13 14.68
CA ILE A 8 2.25 -8.47 13.85
C ILE A 8 3.33 -9.23 14.65
N MET A 9 3.58 -8.83 15.90
CA MET A 9 4.52 -9.55 16.78
C MET A 9 4.07 -10.97 17.10
N ASN A 10 2.76 -11.21 17.17
CA ASN A 10 2.22 -12.55 17.40
C ASN A 10 2.40 -13.46 16.17
N GLU A 11 2.55 -12.87 14.97
CA GLU A 11 2.98 -13.58 13.78
C GLU A 11 4.52 -13.73 13.81
N GLN A 12 5.01 -14.92 14.19
CA GLN A 12 6.45 -15.21 14.42
C GLN A 12 7.42 -14.86 13.26
N LEU A 13 6.90 -14.49 12.09
CA LEU A 13 7.66 -14.16 10.89
C LEU A 13 8.27 -12.74 10.89
N TRP A 14 7.84 -11.85 11.79
CA TRP A 14 8.18 -10.42 11.70
C TRP A 14 9.25 -9.94 12.70
N GLY A 15 9.47 -10.69 13.78
CA GLY A 15 10.38 -10.35 14.88
C GLY A 15 9.78 -10.70 16.23
N GLN A 16 10.60 -10.75 17.27
CA GLN A 16 10.18 -11.06 18.65
C GLN A 16 10.03 -9.80 19.51
N THR A 17 10.71 -8.71 19.15
CA THR A 17 10.60 -7.42 19.83
C THR A 17 9.94 -6.36 18.96
N ILE A 18 9.40 -5.30 19.59
CA ILE A 18 8.83 -4.14 18.86
C ILE A 18 9.87 -3.52 17.93
N LEU A 19 11.13 -3.44 18.37
CA LEU A 19 12.21 -2.86 17.58
C LEU A 19 12.48 -3.68 16.31
N GLU A 20 12.58 -5.01 16.45
CA GLU A 20 12.76 -5.94 15.33
C GLU A 20 11.59 -5.84 14.35
N VAL A 21 10.35 -5.87 14.85
CA VAL A 21 9.16 -5.74 13.98
C VAL A 21 9.18 -4.41 13.24
N LYS A 22 9.47 -3.29 13.90
CA LYS A 22 9.58 -1.99 13.23
C LYS A 22 10.69 -1.98 12.17
N GLN A 23 11.84 -2.59 12.46
CA GLN A 23 12.94 -2.68 11.51
C GLN A 23 12.57 -3.54 10.28
N THR A 24 11.90 -4.67 10.50
CA THR A 24 11.35 -5.51 9.45
C THR A 24 10.36 -4.72 8.60
N LEU A 25 9.38 -4.05 9.22
CA LEU A 25 8.40 -3.21 8.51
C LEU A 25 9.07 -2.10 7.68
N ILE A 26 10.10 -1.44 8.21
CA ILE A 26 10.88 -0.45 7.45
C ILE A 26 11.50 -1.08 6.21
N ASN A 27 12.10 -2.26 6.34
CA ASN A 27 12.77 -2.94 5.22
C ASN A 27 11.75 -3.34 4.13
N TYR A 28 10.61 -3.91 4.51
CA TYR A 28 9.54 -4.24 3.56
C TYR A 28 8.93 -2.98 2.92
N LYS A 29 8.73 -1.89 3.68
CA LYS A 29 8.21 -0.61 3.18
C LYS A 29 9.20 0.05 2.22
N LYS A 30 10.50 0.07 2.53
CA LYS A 30 11.54 0.57 1.61
C LYS A 30 11.56 -0.16 0.26
N LYS A 31 11.24 -1.46 0.26
CA LYS A 31 11.10 -2.23 -0.99
C LYS A 31 9.78 -1.96 -1.71
N GLY A 32 8.80 -1.37 -1.05
CA GLY A 32 7.43 -1.27 -1.58
C GLY A 32 6.68 -2.60 -1.54
N GLN A 33 7.13 -3.58 -0.76
CA GLN A 33 6.40 -4.85 -0.61
C GLN A 33 5.18 -4.70 0.33
N ILE A 34 5.25 -3.72 1.23
CA ILE A 34 4.11 -3.27 2.01
C ILE A 34 3.98 -1.75 1.93
N PHE A 35 2.78 -1.26 2.23
CA PHE A 35 2.50 0.16 2.41
C PHE A 35 1.60 0.38 3.62
N PHE A 36 1.81 1.49 4.30
CA PHE A 36 0.98 2.06 5.34
C PHE A 36 1.25 3.58 5.32
N GLU A 37 0.31 4.43 5.67
CA GLU A 37 0.47 5.88 5.49
C GLU A 37 1.32 6.50 6.62
N GLU A 38 1.15 5.99 7.83
CA GLU A 38 1.74 6.49 9.06
C GLU A 38 3.27 6.38 9.07
N SER A 39 3.91 7.25 9.87
CA SER A 39 5.34 7.10 10.16
C SER A 39 5.57 5.91 11.09
N ILE A 40 6.60 5.10 10.83
CA ILE A 40 6.99 3.98 11.69
C ILE A 40 7.28 4.42 13.15
N SER A 41 7.75 5.66 13.34
CA SER A 41 8.01 6.23 14.66
C SER A 41 6.73 6.44 15.46
N GLN A 42 5.61 6.69 14.78
CA GLN A 42 4.29 6.95 15.38
C GLN A 42 3.49 5.67 15.64
N LEU A 43 3.92 4.52 15.10
CA LEU A 43 3.26 3.25 15.36
C LEU A 43 3.53 2.81 16.80
N GLU A 44 2.47 2.72 17.60
CA GLU A 44 2.51 2.19 18.96
C GLU A 44 1.96 0.77 19.00
N GLN A 45 2.24 0.05 20.08
CA GLN A 45 1.94 -1.39 20.18
C GLN A 45 0.45 -1.71 19.99
N GLN A 46 -0.44 -0.86 20.48
CA GLN A 46 -1.89 -1.09 20.50
C GLN A 46 -2.66 -0.24 19.48
N ASN A 47 -2.01 0.72 18.82
CA ASN A 47 -2.68 1.58 17.86
C ASN A 47 -2.87 0.81 16.55
N THR A 48 -4.12 0.79 16.07
CA THR A 48 -4.43 0.19 14.77
C THR A 48 -4.01 1.11 13.65
N PHE A 49 -3.39 0.55 12.62
CA PHE A 49 -3.06 1.25 11.38
C PHE A 49 -3.42 0.37 10.18
N GLU A 50 -3.48 0.98 9.00
CA GLU A 50 -3.76 0.24 7.77
C GLU A 50 -2.49 -0.21 7.05
N ILE A 51 -2.31 -1.52 6.96
CA ILE A 51 -1.25 -2.13 6.14
C ILE A 51 -1.81 -2.74 4.85
N TYR A 52 -1.08 -2.53 3.77
CA TYR A 52 -1.33 -3.01 2.42
C TYR A 52 -0.16 -3.90 1.97
N TYR A 53 -0.43 -4.99 1.25
CA TYR A 53 0.58 -5.96 0.81
C TYR A 53 0.58 -6.06 -0.71
N PHE A 54 1.75 -6.05 -1.34
CA PHE A 54 1.82 -5.99 -2.81
C PHE A 54 1.07 -7.13 -3.53
N GLY A 55 1.06 -8.33 -2.93
CA GLY A 55 0.55 -9.55 -3.56
C GLY A 55 -0.93 -9.84 -3.33
N ARG A 56 -1.61 -9.10 -2.45
CA ARG A 56 -3.04 -9.31 -2.17
C ARG A 56 -3.72 -8.05 -1.66
N SER A 57 -4.83 -7.68 -2.27
CA SER A 57 -5.82 -6.85 -1.58
C SER A 57 -6.45 -7.70 -0.49
N ASN A 58 -6.35 -7.28 0.77
CA ASN A 58 -7.16 -7.90 1.82
C ASN A 58 -8.56 -7.29 1.74
N GLU A 59 -9.60 -8.12 1.60
CA GLU A 59 -11.02 -7.72 1.47
C GLU A 59 -11.50 -6.79 2.59
N LYS A 60 -10.86 -6.84 3.77
CA LYS A 60 -11.16 -5.98 4.92
C LYS A 60 -10.38 -4.66 4.91
N SER A 61 -9.62 -4.37 3.86
CA SER A 61 -8.86 -3.13 3.73
C SER A 61 -9.72 -2.06 3.12
N THR A 62 -9.54 -0.82 3.57
CA THR A 62 -10.02 0.33 2.83
C THR A 62 -9.40 0.34 1.42
N ILE A 63 -10.16 0.76 0.42
CA ILE A 63 -9.63 0.99 -0.92
C ILE A 63 -8.89 2.33 -0.87
N ASN A 64 -7.58 2.29 -0.61
CA ASN A 64 -6.79 3.52 -0.46
C ASN A 64 -5.48 3.49 -1.25
N ALA A 65 -4.79 2.35 -1.26
CA ALA A 65 -3.47 2.23 -1.86
C ALA A 65 -3.33 0.96 -2.72
N PHE A 66 -2.62 1.04 -3.84
CA PHE A 66 -2.31 -0.13 -4.67
C PHE A 66 -0.91 -0.04 -5.27
N PRO A 67 -0.23 -1.19 -5.46
CA PRO A 67 1.13 -1.26 -5.97
C PRO A 67 1.15 -1.33 -7.50
N ILE A 68 2.23 -0.81 -8.08
CA ILE A 68 2.66 -1.04 -9.46
C ILE A 68 4.12 -1.49 -9.40
N PRO A 69 4.51 -2.61 -10.04
CA PRO A 69 5.91 -3.00 -10.13
C PRO A 69 6.75 -1.86 -10.70
N ILE A 70 7.89 -1.55 -10.08
CA ILE A 70 8.73 -0.41 -10.49
C ILE A 70 9.17 -0.48 -11.95
N GLN A 71 9.39 -1.70 -12.46
CA GLN A 71 9.81 -1.97 -13.84
C GLN A 71 8.69 -1.69 -14.86
N GLU A 72 7.45 -1.73 -14.41
CA GLU A 72 6.27 -1.48 -15.25
C GLU A 72 5.74 -0.06 -15.08
N PHE A 73 6.16 0.66 -14.03
CA PHE A 73 5.71 2.01 -13.72
C PHE A 73 6.12 3.00 -14.81
N ARG A 74 5.11 3.67 -15.39
CA ARG A 74 5.29 4.65 -16.47
C ARG A 74 4.42 5.87 -16.22
N LEU A 75 4.96 7.04 -16.54
CA LEU A 75 4.20 8.28 -16.62
C LEU A 75 3.95 8.60 -18.09
N PHE A 76 2.68 8.66 -18.48
CA PHE A 76 2.28 8.98 -19.85
C PHE A 76 1.95 10.47 -19.95
N ASN A 77 2.39 11.11 -21.03
CA ASN A 77 2.03 12.51 -21.33
C ASN A 77 0.53 12.66 -21.63
N ASN A 78 -0.11 11.59 -22.12
CA ASN A 78 -1.53 11.54 -22.39
C ASN A 78 -2.30 11.12 -21.12
N GLN A 79 -3.16 12.01 -20.62
CA GLN A 79 -3.97 11.75 -19.42
C GLN A 79 -4.89 10.52 -19.55
N LYS A 80 -5.45 10.26 -20.74
CA LYS A 80 -6.32 9.10 -20.98
C LYS A 80 -5.53 7.79 -20.90
N GLU A 81 -4.32 7.77 -21.44
CA GLU A 81 -3.43 6.61 -21.37
C GLU A 81 -2.96 6.37 -19.94
N ASN A 82 -2.57 7.45 -19.23
CA ASN A 82 -2.18 7.36 -17.83
C ASN A 82 -3.32 6.81 -16.96
N ARG A 83 -4.54 7.31 -17.16
CA ARG A 83 -5.74 6.80 -16.48
C ARG A 83 -5.96 5.33 -16.79
N LYS A 84 -5.92 4.93 -18.07
CA LYS A 84 -6.10 3.52 -18.47
C LYS A 84 -5.05 2.61 -17.81
N PHE A 85 -3.79 3.04 -17.79
CA PHE A 85 -2.69 2.32 -17.16
C PHE A 85 -2.92 2.13 -15.66
N ILE A 86 -3.13 3.23 -14.93
CA ILE A 86 -3.39 3.19 -13.48
C ILE A 86 -4.64 2.37 -13.17
N ASN A 87 -5.69 2.48 -13.99
CA ASN A 87 -6.91 1.72 -13.82
C ASN A 87 -6.69 0.21 -13.94
N GLY A 88 -5.88 -0.23 -14.89
CA GLY A 88 -5.55 -1.66 -15.06
C GLY A 88 -4.93 -2.26 -13.80
N TYR A 89 -4.00 -1.54 -13.16
CA TYR A 89 -3.37 -1.98 -11.93
C TYR A 89 -4.29 -1.97 -10.72
N PHE A 90 -5.12 -0.93 -10.60
CA PHE A 90 -6.14 -0.86 -9.56
C PHE A 90 -7.08 -2.07 -9.65
N THR A 91 -7.64 -2.33 -10.82
CA THR A 91 -8.57 -3.44 -11.02
C THR A 91 -7.90 -4.80 -10.84
N LYS A 92 -6.65 -4.96 -11.29
CA LYS A 92 -5.87 -6.16 -11.04
C LYS A 92 -5.65 -6.40 -9.54
N TYR A 93 -5.36 -5.36 -8.77
CA TYR A 93 -5.03 -5.48 -7.35
C TYR A 93 -6.27 -5.72 -6.49
N TYR A 94 -7.36 -4.97 -6.71
CA TYR A 94 -8.58 -5.06 -5.90
C TYR A 94 -9.62 -6.05 -6.44
N GLY A 95 -9.50 -6.51 -7.68
CA GLY A 95 -10.51 -7.36 -8.33
C GLY A 95 -11.82 -6.64 -8.67
N ILE A 96 -11.85 -5.31 -8.64
CA ILE A 96 -13.04 -4.47 -8.86
C ILE A 96 -12.81 -3.58 -10.10
N ASP A 97 -13.80 -3.47 -10.99
CA ASP A 97 -13.74 -2.55 -12.13
C ASP A 97 -13.75 -1.08 -11.65
N LYS A 98 -12.79 -0.28 -12.12
CA LYS A 98 -12.62 1.13 -11.75
C LYS A 98 -13.67 2.08 -12.34
N ASN A 99 -14.60 1.60 -13.17
CA ASN A 99 -15.83 2.35 -13.49
C ASN A 99 -16.78 2.49 -12.29
N ASP A 100 -16.45 1.84 -11.18
CA ASP A 100 -17.06 2.05 -9.88
C ASP A 100 -16.82 3.49 -9.38
N GLU A 101 -17.90 4.20 -9.05
CA GLU A 101 -17.93 5.59 -8.57
C GLU A 101 -17.02 5.85 -7.36
N ARG A 102 -16.65 4.79 -6.63
CA ARG A 102 -15.70 4.83 -5.51
C ARG A 102 -14.28 5.20 -5.92
N VAL A 103 -13.96 5.19 -7.22
CA VAL A 103 -12.61 5.46 -7.70
C VAL A 103 -12.56 6.76 -8.48
N GLN A 104 -12.63 7.86 -7.73
CA GLN A 104 -12.42 9.17 -8.30
C GLN A 104 -11.02 9.26 -8.94
N PRO A 105 -10.84 10.00 -10.04
CA PRO A 105 -9.53 10.34 -10.57
C PRO A 105 -8.81 11.21 -9.53
N SER A 106 -8.19 10.54 -8.56
CA SER A 106 -7.58 11.18 -7.42
C SER A 106 -6.18 11.63 -7.82
N ASN A 107 -5.76 12.75 -7.23
CA ASN A 107 -4.36 13.14 -7.14
C ASN A 107 -3.63 12.10 -6.28
N TYR A 108 -3.38 10.92 -6.85
CA TYR A 108 -2.65 9.87 -6.17
C TYR A 108 -1.26 10.40 -5.84
N LYS A 109 -0.90 10.30 -4.57
CA LYS A 109 0.47 10.46 -4.16
C LYS A 109 1.24 9.18 -4.50
N LEU A 110 2.54 9.35 -4.69
CA LEU A 110 3.45 8.26 -5.00
C LEU A 110 4.32 7.98 -3.79
N PHE A 111 4.38 6.73 -3.39
CA PHE A 111 5.43 6.22 -2.54
C PHE A 111 6.30 5.28 -3.37
N VAL A 112 7.59 5.61 -3.52
CA VAL A 112 8.52 4.89 -4.39
C VAL A 112 9.37 3.95 -3.54
N GLY A 113 9.13 2.64 -3.67
CA GLY A 113 10.00 1.59 -3.15
C GLY A 113 10.95 1.07 -4.23
N THR A 114 11.88 0.19 -3.82
CA THR A 114 12.84 -0.42 -4.77
C THR A 114 12.20 -1.41 -5.75
N ASP A 115 11.13 -2.09 -5.34
CA ASP A 115 10.48 -3.15 -6.12
C ASP A 115 9.11 -2.69 -6.67
N PHE A 116 8.41 -1.82 -5.92
CA PHE A 116 7.08 -1.33 -6.26
C PHE A 116 6.91 0.17 -5.98
N VAL A 117 6.11 0.83 -6.82
CA VAL A 117 5.55 2.16 -6.57
C VAL A 117 4.12 1.99 -6.06
N TRP A 118 3.81 2.60 -4.92
CA TRP A 118 2.45 2.66 -4.40
C TRP A 118 1.78 3.97 -4.82
N LEU A 119 0.61 3.84 -5.44
CA LEU A 119 -0.33 4.94 -5.61
C LEU A 119 -1.32 4.90 -4.47
N TYR A 120 -1.50 6.03 -3.78
CA TYR A 120 -2.44 6.11 -2.68
C TYR A 120 -3.18 7.45 -2.68
N SER A 121 -4.47 7.39 -2.36
CA SER A 121 -5.29 8.59 -2.15
C SER A 121 -4.96 9.18 -0.79
N ASN A 122 -4.79 10.51 -0.72
CA ASN A 122 -4.94 11.17 0.56
C ASN A 122 -6.41 11.03 0.95
N THR A 123 -6.72 10.16 1.91
CA THR A 123 -8.01 10.23 2.59
C THR A 123 -7.90 11.46 3.51
N ILE A 124 -8.52 12.58 3.12
CA ILE A 124 -8.76 13.71 4.03
C ILE A 124 -9.96 13.36 4.89
#